data_AF-H8GL68-F1
#
_entry.id   AF-H8GL68-F1
#
_cell.length_a   1.000
_cell.length_b   1.000
_cell.length_c   1.000
_cell.angle_alpha   90.00
_cell.angle_beta   90.00
_cell.angle_gamma   90.00
#
_symmetry.space_group_name_H-M   'P 1'
#
loop_
_entity.id
_entity.type
_entity.pdbx_description
1 polymer ?
#
loop_
_entity_poly.entity_id
_entity_poly.type
_entity_poly.pdbx_seq_one_letter_code
_entity_poly.pdbx_strand_id
1 'polypeptide(L)'
;MSKKMNLLYLSIGVLLTGCTSQLLSNERIASETAGIIGVSPQEVTVENRRTEMTNTYYIAKTKDGSRELSCVINGGNIVTFGLVNAPRCAKKGEPINASIFHY
;
A
#
# COMPACT_ATOMS: atom_id res chain seq x y z
N MET A 1 -48.71 4.31 -42.09
CA MET A 1 -48.73 4.23 -40.61
C MET A 1 -47.63 3.27 -40.18
N SER A 2 -46.52 3.77 -39.64
CA SER A 2 -45.49 2.92 -39.02
C SER A 2 -44.81 3.70 -37.89
N LYS A 3 -44.68 3.05 -36.73
CA LYS A 3 -44.43 3.65 -35.41
C LYS A 3 -42.98 4.14 -35.30
N LYS A 4 -42.79 5.37 -34.81
CA LYS A 4 -41.47 5.89 -34.42
C LYS A 4 -41.02 5.17 -33.15
N MET A 5 -39.94 4.38 -33.24
CA MET A 5 -39.36 3.65 -32.12
C MET A 5 -38.35 4.56 -31.41
N ASN A 6 -38.76 5.15 -30.28
CA ASN A 6 -37.88 5.91 -29.39
C ASN A 6 -36.93 4.94 -28.69
N LEU A 7 -35.68 4.93 -29.13
CA LEU A 7 -34.60 4.14 -28.57
C LEU A 7 -33.86 4.99 -27.54
N LEU A 8 -34.46 5.14 -26.34
CA LEU A 8 -33.80 5.76 -25.20
C LEU A 8 -32.89 4.70 -24.54
N TYR A 9 -31.66 4.55 -25.04
CA TYR A 9 -30.66 3.69 -24.40
C TYR A 9 -30.05 4.41 -23.21
N LEU A 10 -30.48 3.99 -22.03
CA LEU A 10 -29.90 4.28 -20.73
C LEU A 10 -28.50 3.65 -20.65
N SER A 11 -27.45 4.42 -20.92
CA SER A 11 -26.07 4.02 -20.70
C SER A 11 -25.75 4.06 -19.20
N ILE A 12 -26.02 2.94 -18.51
CA ILE A 12 -25.51 2.68 -17.16
C ILE A 12 -23.99 2.50 -17.27
N GLY A 13 -23.25 3.56 -16.93
CA GLY A 13 -21.80 3.51 -16.74
C GLY A 13 -21.46 2.71 -15.50
N VAL A 14 -21.00 1.48 -15.70
CA VAL A 14 -20.45 0.65 -14.61
C VAL A 14 -19.02 1.14 -14.33
N LEU A 15 -18.89 2.02 -13.34
CA LEU A 15 -17.60 2.39 -12.75
C LEU A 15 -17.10 1.24 -11.87
N LEU A 16 -16.62 0.16 -12.48
CA LEU A 16 -15.74 -0.80 -11.79
C LEU A 16 -14.36 -0.15 -11.64
N THR A 17 -14.21 0.79 -10.70
CA THR A 17 -12.89 1.11 -10.17
C THR A 17 -12.43 -0.12 -9.39
N GLY A 18 -11.78 -1.05 -10.10
CA GLY A 18 -11.30 -2.28 -9.52
C GLY A 18 -10.41 -1.96 -8.33
N CYS A 19 -10.87 -2.33 -7.12
CA CYS A 19 -9.99 -2.54 -6.00
C CYS A 19 -9.04 -3.66 -6.40
N THR A 20 -7.90 -3.31 -7.02
CA THR A 20 -6.81 -4.26 -7.19
C THR A 20 -6.49 -4.75 -5.79
N SER A 21 -6.83 -6.01 -5.50
CA SER A 21 -6.43 -6.68 -4.27
C SER A 21 -4.91 -6.83 -4.35
N GLN A 22 -4.20 -5.76 -3.97
CA GLN A 22 -2.77 -5.80 -3.84
C GLN A 22 -2.46 -6.73 -2.68
N LEU A 23 -1.74 -7.82 -2.97
CA LEU A 23 -1.31 -8.80 -1.97
C LEU A 23 -0.65 -8.12 -0.75
N LEU A 24 0.00 -6.98 -0.99
CA LEU A 24 0.47 -6.05 0.04
C LEU A 24 -0.40 -4.78 0.03
N SER A 25 -1.47 -4.79 0.82
CA SER A 25 -2.35 -3.64 1.01
C SER A 25 -1.71 -2.59 1.93
N ASN A 26 -2.22 -1.36 1.90
CA ASN A 26 -1.73 -0.31 2.80
C ASN A 26 -2.06 -0.60 4.26
N GLU A 27 -3.19 -1.26 4.53
CA GLU A 27 -3.59 -1.70 5.87
C GLU A 27 -2.60 -2.73 6.41
N ARG A 28 -2.16 -3.67 5.56
CA ARG A 28 -1.12 -4.63 5.93
C ARG A 28 0.21 -3.95 6.18
N ILE A 29 0.65 -3.04 5.31
CA ILE A 29 1.87 -2.26 5.52
C ILE A 29 1.79 -1.52 6.86
N ALA A 30 0.70 -0.77 7.11
CA ALA A 30 0.50 -0.03 8.35
C ALA A 30 0.54 -0.93 9.59
N SER A 31 -0.06 -2.13 9.52
CA SER A 31 -0.01 -3.12 10.61
C SER A 31 1.41 -3.59 10.90
N GLU A 32 2.17 -3.97 9.87
CA GLU A 32 3.55 -4.44 10.02
C GLU A 32 4.47 -3.31 10.52
N THR A 33 4.28 -2.07 10.05
CA THR A 33 5.04 -0.90 10.52
C THR A 33 4.71 -0.58 11.97
N ALA A 34 3.44 -0.63 12.35
CA ALA A 34 3.00 -0.32 13.70
C ALA A 34 3.65 -1.23 14.74
N GLY A 35 3.80 -2.52 14.42
CA GLY A 35 4.49 -3.49 15.26
C GLY A 35 5.95 -3.12 15.57
N ILE A 36 6.71 -2.61 14.59
CA ILE A 36 8.13 -2.26 14.79
C ILE A 36 8.33 -0.88 15.43
N ILE A 37 7.37 0.04 15.29
CA ILE A 37 7.46 1.40 15.85
C ILE A 37 6.66 1.57 17.16
N GLY A 38 6.00 0.53 17.63
CA GLY A 38 5.32 0.48 18.94
C GLY A 38 4.08 1.37 19.04
N VAL A 39 3.24 1.42 18.01
CA VAL A 39 1.94 2.12 18.01
C VAL A 39 0.84 1.23 17.49
N SER A 40 -0.40 1.71 17.51
CA SER A 40 -1.52 1.02 16.88
C SER A 40 -1.48 1.13 15.35
N PRO A 41 -1.89 0.09 14.58
CA PRO A 41 -2.00 0.17 13.12
C PRO A 41 -2.82 1.35 12.62
N GLN A 42 -3.88 1.73 13.34
CA GLN A 42 -4.72 2.86 12.94
C GLN A 42 -4.02 4.21 13.15
N GLU A 43 -2.89 4.27 13.86
CA GLU A 43 -2.10 5.48 14.03
C GLU A 43 -1.07 5.68 12.92
N VAL A 44 -0.89 4.70 12.03
CA VAL A 44 0.07 4.77 10.93
C VAL A 44 -0.65 5.11 9.62
N THR A 45 -0.16 6.13 8.90
CA THR A 45 -0.51 6.38 7.50
C THR A 45 0.67 6.02 6.59
N VAL A 46 0.35 5.42 5.45
CA VAL A 46 1.32 5.00 4.43
C VAL A 46 1.20 5.93 3.23
N GLU A 47 2.30 6.59 2.88
CA GLU A 47 2.36 7.57 1.80
C GLU A 47 3.52 7.28 0.84
N ASN A 48 3.47 7.87 -0.36
CA ASN A 48 4.55 7.85 -1.35
C ASN A 48 5.12 6.43 -1.62
N ARG A 49 4.23 5.47 -1.80
CA ARG A 49 4.57 4.06 -1.98
C ARG A 49 5.14 3.81 -3.39
N ARG A 50 6.28 3.15 -3.47
CA ARG A 50 6.89 2.62 -4.71
C ARG A 50 7.36 1.20 -4.51
N THR A 51 7.18 0.35 -5.52
CA THR A 51 7.63 -1.05 -5.47
C THR A 51 8.70 -1.28 -6.54
N GLU A 52 9.81 -1.88 -6.14
CA GLU A 52 10.93 -2.26 -7.01
C GLU A 52 11.31 -3.71 -6.70
N MET A 53 11.09 -4.60 -7.67
CA MET A 53 11.23 -6.05 -7.50
C MET A 53 10.42 -6.55 -6.27
N THR A 54 11.09 -7.08 -5.26
CA THR A 54 10.45 -7.59 -4.04
C THR A 54 10.35 -6.55 -2.93
N ASN A 55 10.91 -5.36 -3.10
CA ASN A 55 10.92 -4.29 -2.10
C ASN A 55 9.82 -3.26 -2.37
N THR A 56 9.10 -2.87 -1.33
CA THR A 56 8.19 -1.72 -1.34
C THR A 56 8.74 -0.65 -0.40
N TYR A 57 9.07 0.51 -0.97
CA TYR A 57 9.49 1.70 -0.23
C TYR A 57 8.30 2.63 -0.02
N TYR A 58 8.23 3.28 1.14
CA TYR A 58 7.12 4.16 1.51
C TYR A 58 7.53 5.13 2.62
N ILE A 59 6.71 6.14 2.85
CA ILE A 59 6.78 7.01 4.02
C ILE A 59 5.70 6.57 5.01
N ALA A 60 6.09 6.31 6.25
CA ALA A 60 5.18 6.09 7.36
C ALA A 60 5.06 7.36 8.19
N LYS A 61 3.84 7.83 8.43
CA LYS A 61 3.57 8.93 9.36
C LYS A 61 2.68 8.44 10.48
N THR A 62 3.00 8.90 11.68
CA THR A 62 2.11 8.77 12.82
C THR A 62 1.05 9.88 12.74
N LYS A 63 -0.21 9.57 13.05
CA LYS A 63 -1.33 10.52 12.95
C LYS A 63 -1.20 11.71 13.90
N ASP A 64 -0.49 11.54 15.02
CA ASP A 64 -0.16 12.62 15.95
C ASP A 64 0.93 13.57 15.40
N GLY A 65 1.51 13.25 14.24
CA GLY A 65 2.56 14.04 13.59
C GLY A 65 3.94 13.92 14.24
N SER A 66 4.11 13.09 15.27
CA SER A 66 5.35 13.00 16.05
C SER A 66 6.49 12.34 15.27
N ARG A 67 6.17 11.47 14.32
CA ARG A 67 7.13 10.68 13.55
C ARG A 67 6.76 10.62 12.08
N GLU A 68 7.74 10.95 11.25
CA GLU A 68 7.76 10.71 9.80
C GLU A 68 9.00 9.86 9.48
N LEU A 69 8.78 8.67 8.96
CA LEU A 69 9.79 7.65 8.76
C LEU A 69 9.86 7.23 7.29
N SER A 70 11.07 7.09 6.77
CA SER A 70 11.29 6.42 5.50
C SER A 70 11.42 4.93 5.76
N CYS A 71 10.63 4.11 5.06
CA CYS A 71 10.54 2.68 5.32
C CYS A 71 10.69 1.85 4.05
N VAL A 72 11.16 0.62 4.23
CA VAL A 72 11.15 -0.44 3.21
C VAL A 72 10.56 -1.71 3.82
N ILE A 73 9.72 -2.40 3.07
CA ILE A 73 9.19 -3.72 3.39
C ILE A 73 9.47 -4.65 2.22
N ASN A 74 9.88 -5.89 2.51
CA ASN A 74 10.20 -6.87 1.49
C ASN A 74 9.14 -7.97 1.46
N GLY A 75 8.67 -8.28 0.26
CA GLY A 75 7.66 -9.30 0.01
C GLY A 75 6.24 -8.74 -0.07
N GLY A 76 5.26 -9.55 0.32
CA GLY A 76 3.83 -9.25 0.20
C GLY A 76 3.35 -9.14 -1.25
N ASN A 77 4.17 -9.48 -2.23
CA ASN A 77 3.84 -9.45 -3.66
C ASN A 77 3.74 -10.87 -4.22
N ILE A 78 3.38 -10.98 -5.51
CA ILE A 78 3.18 -12.28 -6.15
C ILE A 78 4.48 -13.09 -6.25
N VAL A 79 5.64 -12.43 -6.38
CA VAL A 79 6.96 -13.07 -6.48
C VAL A 79 7.34 -13.78 -5.18
N THR A 80 6.85 -13.27 -4.06
CA THR A 80 7.07 -13.83 -2.71
C THR A 80 5.90 -14.68 -2.22
N PHE A 81 4.93 -15.00 -3.09
CA PHE A 81 3.70 -15.72 -2.73
C PHE A 81 2.96 -15.10 -1.53
N GLY A 82 3.08 -13.78 -1.35
CA GLY A 82 2.48 -13.07 -0.22
C GLY A 82 3.22 -13.18 1.12
N LEU A 83 4.35 -13.89 1.18
CA LEU A 83 5.24 -13.86 2.34
C LEU A 83 5.85 -12.48 2.50
N VAL A 84 5.91 -11.97 3.73
CA VAL A 84 6.37 -10.61 4.03
C VAL A 84 7.36 -10.65 5.18
N ASN A 85 8.45 -9.90 5.02
CA ASN A 85 9.40 -9.65 6.09
C ASN A 85 8.97 -8.39 6.85
N ALA A 86 9.32 -8.33 8.14
CA ALA A 86 9.08 -7.13 8.95
C ALA A 86 9.73 -5.89 8.30
N PRO A 87 9.10 -4.71 8.33
CA PRO A 87 9.64 -3.53 7.69
C PRO A 87 10.90 -3.04 8.40
N ARG A 88 11.68 -2.22 7.68
CA ARG A 88 12.81 -1.48 8.22
C ARG A 88 12.56 0.00 7.98
N CYS A 89 12.60 0.79 9.05
CA CYS A 89 12.34 2.22 9.00
C CYS A 89 13.52 3.00 9.59
N ALA A 90 13.78 4.16 9.00
CA ALA A 90 14.72 5.16 9.52
C ALA A 90 14.01 6.52 9.58
N LYS A 91 14.54 7.47 10.35
CA LYS A 91 13.99 8.83 10.30
C LYS A 91 14.16 9.41 8.90
N LYS A 92 13.23 10.27 8.50
CA LYS A 92 13.35 10.96 7.22
C LYS A 92 14.70 11.68 7.11
N GLY A 93 15.42 11.41 6.03
CA GLY A 93 16.77 11.93 5.77
C GLY A 93 17.92 11.01 6.20
N GLU A 94 17.64 9.95 6.96
CA GLU A 94 18.62 8.91 7.27
C GLU A 94 18.59 7.79 6.21
N PRO A 95 19.74 7.18 5.86
CA PRO A 95 19.78 6.08 4.94
C PRO A 95 19.10 4.84 5.53
N ILE A 96 18.26 4.17 4.74
CA ILE A 96 17.71 2.86 5.09
C ILE A 96 18.62 1.80 4.51
N ASN A 97 19.19 0.95 5.37
CA ASN A 97 19.91 -0.22 4.92
C ASN A 97 18.90 -1.32 4.49
N ALA A 98 18.61 -1.39 3.20
CA ALA A 98 17.68 -2.34 2.59
C ALA A 98 18.35 -3.67 2.16
N SER A 99 19.67 -3.84 2.33
CA SER A 99 20.41 -5.01 1.83
C SER A 99 20.33 -6.25 2.73
N ILE A 100 19.59 -6.21 3.85
CA ILE A 100 19.49 -7.28 4.85
C ILE A 100 18.07 -7.88 4.89
N PHE A 101 17.45 -8.11 3.74
CA PHE A 101 16.35 -9.07 3.64
C PHE A 101 16.96 -10.38 3.17
N HIS A 102 17.49 -11.17 4.12
CA HIS A 102 17.96 -12.53 3.83
C HIS A 102 16.73 -13.44 3.78
N TYR A 103 16.53 -14.11 2.63
CA TYR A 103 15.63 -15.26 2.51
C TYR A 103 16.27 -16.49 3.14
#